data_AF-A0A926EXW8-F1
#
_entry.id   AF-A0A926EXW8-F1
#
_cell.length_a   1.000
_cell.length_b   1.000
_cell.length_c   1.000
_cell.angle_alpha   90.00
_cell.angle_beta   90.00
_cell.angle_gamma   90.00
#
_symmetry.space_group_name_H-M   'P 1'
#
loop_
_entity.id
_entity.type
_entity.pdbx_description
1 polymer ?
#
loop_
_entity_poly.entity_id
_entity_poly.type
_entity_poly.pdbx_seq_one_letter_code
_entity_poly.pdbx_strand_id
1 'polypeptide(L)'
;MYQTAKNLVNNAVRKYHTKNKYIYPVNEKFAYLNTTIEDELDKIYEDEIDIDYLMCDVLKQLKDKDYQFYDDYFIKNSTVCELAEKYNISISAIYTRIHRLKIKVQKIAKNCILDEINQSLE
;
A
#
# COMPACT_ATOMS: atom_id res chain seq x y z
N MET A 1 -13.06 -26.24 -37.90
CA MET A 1 -11.96 -25.93 -36.94
C MET A 1 -11.98 -24.49 -36.41
N TYR A 2 -12.39 -23.49 -37.20
CA TYR A 2 -12.47 -22.07 -36.77
C TYR A 2 -13.39 -21.82 -35.55
N GLN A 3 -14.58 -22.44 -35.51
CA GLN A 3 -15.53 -22.24 -34.42
C GLN A 3 -15.02 -22.76 -33.08
N THR A 4 -14.30 -23.88 -33.08
CA THR A 4 -13.67 -24.46 -31.89
C THR A 4 -12.60 -23.53 -31.34
N ALA A 5 -11.73 -22.99 -32.20
CA ALA A 5 -10.72 -22.02 -31.80
C ALA A 5 -11.37 -20.73 -31.23
N LYS A 6 -12.40 -20.21 -31.90
CA LYS A 6 -13.17 -19.04 -31.43
C LYS A 6 -13.80 -19.27 -30.06
N ASN A 7 -14.34 -20.47 -29.82
CA ASN A 7 -14.94 -20.83 -28.54
C ASN A 7 -13.90 -20.96 -27.43
N LEU A 8 -12.70 -21.48 -27.72
CA LEU A 8 -11.60 -21.57 -26.77
C LEU A 8 -11.11 -20.17 -26.36
N VAL A 9 -10.91 -19.27 -27.33
CA VAL A 9 -10.52 -17.87 -27.07
C VAL A 9 -11.57 -17.16 -26.22
N ASN A 10 -12.86 -17.28 -26.60
CA ASN A 10 -13.94 -16.63 -25.84
C ASN A 10 -14.07 -17.17 -24.42
N ASN A 11 -13.86 -18.47 -24.21
CA ASN A 11 -13.86 -19.05 -22.86
C ASN A 11 -12.64 -18.59 -22.04
N ALA A 12 -11.46 -18.49 -22.65
CA ALA A 12 -10.27 -17.98 -21.98
C ALA A 12 -10.46 -16.52 -21.56
N VAL A 13 -11.00 -15.68 -22.45
CA VAL A 13 -11.31 -14.26 -22.17
C VAL A 13 -12.33 -14.12 -21.04
N ARG A 14 -13.42 -14.89 -21.07
CA ARG A 14 -14.44 -14.88 -19.99
C ARG A 14 -13.86 -15.34 -18.65
N LYS A 15 -13.05 -16.40 -18.64
CA LYS A 15 -12.36 -16.88 -17.43
C LYS A 15 -11.38 -15.83 -16.90
N TYR A 16 -10.62 -15.18 -17.78
CA TYR A 16 -9.70 -14.08 -17.43
C TYR A 16 -10.45 -12.91 -16.79
N HIS A 17 -11.53 -12.42 -17.41
CA HIS A 17 -12.32 -11.32 -16.82
C HIS A 17 -13.02 -11.72 -15.53
N THR A 18 -13.48 -12.97 -15.40
CA THR A 18 -14.09 -13.46 -14.15
C THR A 18 -13.07 -13.59 -13.03
N LYS A 19 -11.86 -14.10 -13.34
CA LYS A 19 -10.74 -14.20 -12.40
C LYS A 19 -10.21 -12.82 -12.00
N ASN A 20 -10.17 -11.88 -12.93
CA ASN A 20 -9.66 -10.53 -12.73
C ASN A 20 -10.72 -9.52 -12.27
N LYS A 21 -11.99 -9.94 -12.09
CA LYS A 21 -13.07 -9.10 -11.54
C LYS A 21 -12.75 -8.59 -10.13
N TYR A 22 -11.85 -9.27 -9.41
CA TYR A 22 -11.35 -8.89 -8.08
C TYR A 22 -9.90 -8.40 -8.09
N ILE A 23 -9.23 -8.41 -9.25
CA ILE A 23 -7.95 -7.74 -9.42
C ILE A 23 -8.30 -6.30 -9.79
N TYR A 24 -8.41 -5.46 -8.76
CA TYR A 24 -8.59 -4.02 -8.90
C TYR A 24 -7.65 -3.51 -10.00
N PRO A 25 -8.11 -2.71 -10.98
CA PRO A 25 -7.16 -2.00 -11.81
C PRO A 25 -6.42 -1.07 -10.85
N VAL A 26 -5.16 -1.39 -10.57
CA VAL A 26 -4.22 -0.44 -9.98
C VAL A 26 -4.25 0.74 -10.93
N ASN A 27 -4.99 1.77 -10.53
CA ASN A 27 -5.20 2.97 -11.32
C ASN A 27 -3.81 3.47 -11.72
N GLU A 28 -3.52 3.50 -13.02
CA GLU A 28 -2.18 3.76 -13.57
C GLU A 28 -1.58 5.07 -13.02
N LYS A 29 -2.42 6.04 -12.63
CA LYS A 29 -1.98 7.26 -11.93
C LYS A 29 -1.34 7.01 -10.55
N PHE A 30 -1.78 5.98 -9.82
CA PHE A 30 -1.20 5.59 -8.54
C PHE A 30 0.01 4.67 -8.69
N ALA A 31 0.12 3.94 -9.80
CA ALA A 31 1.34 3.20 -10.13
C ALA A 31 2.50 4.18 -10.32
N TYR A 32 2.33 5.22 -11.14
CA TYR A 32 3.35 6.26 -11.34
C TYR A 32 3.76 6.96 -10.05
N LEU A 33 2.81 7.28 -9.15
CA LEU A 33 3.12 7.92 -7.87
C LEU A 33 3.91 7.02 -6.91
N ASN A 34 3.65 5.71 -6.90
CA ASN A 34 4.42 4.77 -6.10
C ASN A 34 5.83 4.57 -6.67
N THR A 35 5.97 4.46 -8.00
CA THR A 35 7.29 4.31 -8.64
C THR A 35 8.16 5.54 -8.39
N THR A 36 7.62 6.76 -8.49
CA THR A 36 8.38 7.98 -8.21
C THR A 36 8.79 8.12 -6.74
N ILE A 37 7.97 7.67 -5.79
CA ILE A 37 8.33 7.69 -4.36
C ILE A 37 9.36 6.60 -4.03
N GLU A 38 9.22 5.40 -4.61
CA GLU A 38 10.21 4.33 -4.46
C GLU A 38 11.56 4.76 -5.05
N ASP A 39 11.58 5.39 -6.23
CA ASP A 39 12.79 5.93 -6.87
C ASP A 39 13.43 7.12 -6.10
N GLU A 40 12.62 7.95 -5.42
CA GLU A 40 13.10 9.05 -4.56
C GLU A 40 13.69 8.51 -3.24
N LEU A 41 13.09 7.48 -2.66
CA LEU A 41 13.57 6.85 -1.44
C LEU A 41 14.85 6.06 -1.70
N ASP A 42 14.93 5.31 -2.81
CA ASP A 42 16.12 4.54 -3.23
C ASP A 42 17.39 5.39 -3.35
N LYS A 43 17.26 6.69 -3.66
CA LYS A 43 18.38 7.64 -3.69
C LYS A 43 18.80 8.17 -2.31
N ILE A 44 17.92 8.08 -1.31
CA ILE A 44 18.16 8.52 0.06
C ILE A 44 18.82 7.40 0.89
N TYR A 45 18.70 6.12 0.45
CA TYR A 45 19.30 4.96 1.11
C TYR A 45 20.84 4.88 1.03
N GLU A 46 21.52 5.70 0.22
CA GLU A 46 22.99 5.63 0.10
C GLU A 46 23.75 6.23 1.29
N ASP A 47 23.11 7.05 2.15
CA ASP A 47 23.75 7.69 3.31
C ASP A 47 22.97 7.45 4.63
N GLU A 48 23.61 6.74 5.57
CA GLU A 48 23.49 6.79 7.05
C GLU A 48 22.14 6.95 7.78
N ILE A 49 20.96 6.78 7.15
CA ILE A 49 19.68 6.89 7.88
C ILE A 49 19.38 5.58 8.65
N ASP A 50 19.28 5.70 9.98
CA ASP A 50 18.78 4.63 10.84
C ASP A 50 17.28 4.39 10.58
N ILE A 51 16.99 3.38 9.77
CA ILE A 51 15.63 3.00 9.36
C ILE A 51 14.77 2.65 10.59
N ASP A 52 15.34 2.02 11.61
CA ASP A 52 14.60 1.62 12.80
C ASP A 52 14.18 2.85 13.60
N TYR A 53 15.06 3.85 13.70
CA TYR A 53 14.74 5.15 14.30
C TYR A 53 13.64 5.88 13.52
N LEU A 54 13.78 5.97 12.20
CA LEU A 54 12.79 6.61 11.32
C LEU A 54 11.42 5.92 11.42
N MET A 55 11.40 4.58 11.42
CA MET A 55 10.16 3.83 11.61
C MET A 55 9.50 4.16 12.95
N CYS A 56 10.27 4.24 14.04
CA CYS A 56 9.74 4.61 15.35
C CYS A 56 9.09 6.00 15.33
N ASP A 57 9.76 6.99 14.74
CA ASP A 57 9.25 8.37 14.70
C ASP A 57 8.03 8.53 13.79
N VAL A 58 7.99 7.79 12.68
CA VAL A 58 6.82 7.73 11.81
C VAL A 58 5.62 7.12 12.53
N LEU A 59 5.83 6.00 13.24
CA LEU A 59 4.75 5.31 13.94
C LEU A 59 4.23 6.10 15.16
N LYS A 60 5.09 6.84 15.87
CA LYS A 60 4.67 7.73 16.98
C LYS A 60 3.73 8.85 16.52
N GLN A 61 3.84 9.31 15.27
CA GLN A 61 3.00 10.37 14.72
C GLN A 61 1.63 9.88 14.24
N LEU A 62 1.42 8.56 14.16
CA LEU A 62 0.10 8.01 13.87
C LEU A 62 -0.83 8.20 15.07
N LYS A 63 -2.10 8.51 14.77
CA LYS A 63 -3.15 8.49 15.80
C LYS A 63 -3.36 7.05 16.28
N ASP A 64 -3.75 6.87 17.53
CA ASP A 64 -3.97 5.54 18.14
C ASP A 64 -4.79 4.58 17.27
N LYS A 65 -5.88 5.08 16.67
CA LYS A 65 -6.76 4.27 15.79
C LYS A 65 -6.11 3.87 14.46
N ASP A 66 -5.17 4.67 13.98
CA ASP A 66 -4.42 4.38 12.76
C ASP A 66 -3.25 3.45 13.08
N TYR A 67 -2.57 3.66 14.21
CA TYR A 67 -1.53 2.76 14.71
C TYR A 67 -2.08 1.36 15.01
N GLN A 68 -3.24 1.27 15.68
CA GLN A 68 -3.87 -0.02 15.97
C GLN A 68 -4.25 -0.78 14.68
N PHE A 69 -4.73 -0.05 13.67
CA PHE A 69 -5.04 -0.63 12.37
C PHE A 69 -3.76 -1.02 11.60
N TYR A 70 -2.68 -0.26 11.77
CA TYR A 70 -1.35 -0.59 11.24
C TYR A 70 -0.83 -1.89 11.85
N ASP A 71 -0.85 -1.99 13.18
CA ASP A 71 -0.42 -3.17 13.92
C ASP A 71 -1.20 -4.42 13.51
N ASP A 72 -2.53 -4.33 13.42
CA ASP A 72 -3.37 -5.45 13.02
C ASP A 72 -3.07 -5.95 11.59
N TYR A 73 -2.83 -5.06 10.63
CA TYR A 73 -2.64 -5.46 9.24
C TYR A 73 -1.18 -5.78 8.88
N PHE A 74 -0.23 -4.93 9.28
CA PHE A 74 1.17 -5.03 8.85
C PHE A 74 2.05 -5.82 9.80
N ILE A 75 1.74 -5.85 11.10
CA ILE A 75 2.56 -6.56 12.10
C ILE A 75 1.95 -7.95 12.37
N LYS A 76 0.66 -7.99 12.67
CA LYS A 76 -0.07 -9.24 12.97
C LYS A 76 -0.51 -10.01 11.74
N ASN A 77 -0.38 -9.41 10.54
CA ASN A 77 -0.77 -10.01 9.26
C ASN A 77 -2.23 -10.51 9.24
N SER A 78 -3.15 -9.83 9.94
CA SER A 78 -4.57 -10.18 9.90
C SER A 78 -5.12 -10.03 8.49
N THR A 79 -5.94 -10.98 8.08
CA THR A 79 -6.57 -10.96 6.76
C THR A 79 -7.60 -9.85 6.67
N VAL A 80 -7.90 -9.41 5.44
CA VAL A 80 -8.94 -8.39 5.21
C VAL A 80 -10.31 -8.83 5.73
N CYS A 81 -10.61 -10.14 5.70
CA CYS A 81 -11.85 -10.69 6.25
C CYS A 81 -11.90 -10.54 7.78
N GLU A 82 -10.82 -10.94 8.48
CA GLU A 82 -10.72 -10.81 9.94
C GLU A 82 -10.81 -9.34 10.38
N LEU A 83 -10.20 -8.43 9.62
CA LEU A 83 -10.28 -7.00 9.89
C LEU A 83 -11.69 -6.44 9.62
N ALA A 84 -12.37 -6.91 8.58
CA ALA A 84 -13.76 -6.50 8.30
C ALA A 84 -14.69 -6.90 9.45
N GLU A 85 -14.50 -8.09 10.02
CA GLU A 85 -15.22 -8.56 11.20
C GLU A 85 -14.84 -7.75 12.45
N LYS A 86 -13.54 -7.61 12.74
CA LYS A 86 -13.03 -6.90 13.93
C LYS A 86 -13.48 -5.45 14.00
N TYR A 87 -13.43 -4.74 12.87
CA TYR A 87 -13.79 -3.33 12.79
C TYR A 87 -15.27 -3.10 12.40
N ASN A 88 -16.02 -4.16 12.15
CA ASN A 88 -17.43 -4.14 11.72
C ASN A 88 -17.68 -3.20 10.53
N ILE A 89 -16.85 -3.32 9.49
CA ILE A 89 -16.98 -2.55 8.24
C ILE A 89 -16.83 -3.46 7.02
N SER A 90 -17.30 -2.99 5.86
CA SER A 90 -17.20 -3.78 4.65
C SER A 90 -15.74 -4.04 4.25
N ILE A 91 -15.50 -5.18 3.59
CA ILE A 91 -14.21 -5.55 3.00
C ILE A 91 -13.64 -4.41 2.13
N SER A 92 -14.49 -3.76 1.32
CA SER A 92 -14.07 -2.62 0.49
C SER A 92 -13.63 -1.41 1.32
N ALA A 93 -14.27 -1.17 2.47
CA ALA A 93 -13.86 -0.12 3.40
C ALA A 93 -12.51 -0.45 4.07
N ILE A 94 -12.23 -1.72 4.35
CA ILE A 94 -10.91 -2.17 4.83
C ILE A 94 -9.82 -1.90 3.80
N TYR A 95 -9.99 -2.32 2.54
CA TYR A 95 -9.03 -2.00 1.48
C TYR A 95 -8.77 -0.50 1.33
N THR A 96 -9.84 0.30 1.37
CA THR A 96 -9.73 1.75 1.33
C THR A 96 -8.95 2.29 2.53
N ARG A 97 -9.16 1.72 3.72
CA ARG A 97 -8.48 2.11 4.95
C ARG A 97 -7.00 1.74 4.93
N ILE A 98 -6.65 0.55 4.43
CA ILE A 98 -5.25 0.12 4.19
C ILE A 98 -4.55 1.11 3.27
N HIS A 99 -5.17 1.42 2.13
CA HIS A 99 -4.59 2.36 1.17
C HIS A 99 -4.36 3.76 1.77
N ARG A 100 -5.36 4.30 2.48
CA ARG A 100 -5.24 5.60 3.15
C ARG A 100 -4.17 5.59 4.24
N LEU A 101 -4.03 4.48 4.96
CA LEU A 101 -2.99 4.32 5.97
C LEU A 101 -1.60 4.30 5.34
N LYS A 102 -1.41 3.56 4.24
CA LYS A 102 -0.13 3.53 3.50
C LYS A 102 0.28 4.93 3.06
N ILE A 103 -0.62 5.68 2.44
CA ILE A 103 -0.36 7.07 2.02
C ILE A 103 0.00 7.95 3.21
N LYS A 104 -0.70 7.78 4.34
CA LYS A 104 -0.43 8.57 5.55
C LYS A 104 0.97 8.28 6.11
N VAL A 105 1.34 7.01 6.23
CA VAL A 105 2.68 6.57 6.68
C VAL A 105 3.75 7.12 5.76
N GLN A 106 3.59 6.98 4.43
CA GLN A 106 4.53 7.52 3.45
C GLN A 106 4.70 9.04 3.57
N LYS A 107 3.60 9.77 3.77
CA LYS A 107 3.65 11.23 3.94
C LYS A 107 4.42 11.63 5.20
N ILE A 108 4.19 10.93 6.31
CA ILE A 108 4.91 11.17 7.57
C ILE A 108 6.39 10.85 7.39
N ALA A 109 6.72 9.70 6.80
CA ALA A 109 8.10 9.30 6.53
C ALA A 109 8.84 10.34 5.68
N LYS A 110 8.22 10.81 4.59
CA LYS A 110 8.79 11.88 3.76
C LYS A 110 9.07 13.14 4.56
N ASN A 111 8.17 13.54 5.45
CA ASN A 111 8.39 14.71 6.30
C ASN A 111 9.56 14.50 7.28
N CYS A 112 9.63 13.35 7.96
CA CYS A 112 10.73 13.04 8.87
C CYS A 112 12.09 13.07 8.18
N ILE A 113 12.19 12.45 6.99
CA ILE A 113 13.42 12.46 6.19
C ILE A 113 13.79 13.89 5.80
N LEU A 114 12.83 14.70 5.36
CA LEU A 114 13.09 16.11 5.03
C LEU A 114 13.55 16.91 6.25
N ASP A 115 13.00 16.65 7.43
CA ASP A 115 13.41 17.30 8.68
C ASP A 115 14.85 16.92 9.07
N GLU A 116 15.24 15.64 8.94
CA GLU A 116 16.61 15.16 9.19
C GLU A 116 17.63 15.76 8.21
N ILE A 117 17.29 15.84 6.92
CA ILE A 117 18.14 16.46 5.90
C ILE A 117 18.36 17.95 6.21
N ASN A 118 17.31 18.67 6.61
CA ASN A 118 17.43 20.09 6.96
C ASN A 118 18.29 20.31 8.21
N GLN A 119 18.23 19.43 9.21
CA GLN A 119 19.09 19.49 10.40
C GLN A 119 20.56 19.19 10.12
N SER A 120 20.85 18.42 9.07
CA SER A 120 22.22 18.06 8.68
C SER A 120 22.93 19.15 7.86
N LEU A 121 22.18 20.18 7.43
CA LEU A 121 22.66 21.30 6.61
C LEU A 121 22.85 22.61 7.41
N GLU A 122 22.47 22.65 8.70
CA GLU A 122 22.77 23.75 9.64
C GLU A 122 24.03 23.48 10.47
#